data_AF-A0A964MRV2-F1
#
_entry.id   AF-A0A964MRV2-F1
#
_cell.length_a   1.000
_cell.length_b   1.000
_cell.length_c   1.000
_cell.angle_alpha   90.00
_cell.angle_beta   90.00
_cell.angle_gamma   90.00
#
_symmetry.space_group_name_H-M   'P 1'
#
loop_
_entity.id
_entity.type
_entity.pdbx_description
1 polymer ?
#
loop_
_entity_poly.entity_id
_entity_poly.type
_entity_poly.pdbx_seq_one_letter_code
_entity_poly.pdbx_strand_id
1 'polypeptide(L)'
;AGVRSPADHLRQGYGGQEAGRHSCKVRIAIGSVAPTVVLAEAAAAVLSQGGAIGDAQAALRKEIAPIDDLRSTGDYRQQVAANLLAAFWKDTE
;
A
#
# COMPACT_ATOMS: atom_id res chain seq x y z
N ALA A 1 23.02 17.75 -45.83
CA ALA A 1 21.96 16.79 -45.43
C ALA A 1 22.44 16.14 -44.14
N GLY A 2 21.85 16.39 -42.97
CA GLY A 2 20.50 15.98 -42.59
C GLY A 2 20.64 14.79 -41.62
N VAL A 3 20.81 15.02 -40.32
CA VAL A 3 19.79 14.98 -39.24
C VAL A 3 19.49 13.55 -38.71
N ARG A 4 19.89 13.33 -37.43
CA ARG A 4 19.35 12.53 -36.29
C ARG A 4 18.76 11.11 -36.53
N SER A 5 19.24 10.03 -35.89
CA SER A 5 19.12 9.58 -34.45
C SER A 5 17.76 8.88 -34.15
N PRO A 6 17.45 8.38 -32.93
CA PRO A 6 17.92 7.23 -32.12
C PRO A 6 16.77 6.36 -31.54
N ALA A 7 16.86 5.03 -31.51
CA ALA A 7 16.10 4.11 -30.61
C ALA A 7 16.56 2.70 -30.99
N ASP A 8 16.99 1.82 -30.08
CA ASP A 8 16.06 0.74 -29.72
C ASP A 8 16.49 -0.12 -28.52
N HIS A 9 17.51 0.25 -27.73
CA HIS A 9 17.99 -0.67 -26.68
C HIS A 9 18.31 -0.06 -25.30
N LEU A 10 17.53 0.95 -24.88
CA LEU A 10 17.51 1.38 -23.48
C LEU A 10 16.10 1.30 -22.91
N ARG A 11 15.86 0.31 -22.03
CA ARG A 11 15.04 0.43 -20.81
C ARG A 11 15.09 -0.86 -19.97
N GLN A 12 16.06 -0.93 -19.07
CA GLN A 12 15.84 -1.40 -17.70
C GLN A 12 17.03 -0.95 -16.84
N GLY A 13 17.13 0.37 -16.70
CA GLY A 13 17.89 0.98 -15.61
C GLY A 13 16.94 1.23 -14.44
N TYR A 14 17.11 0.50 -13.34
CA TYR A 14 16.72 0.99 -12.02
C TYR A 14 17.90 1.78 -11.44
N GLY A 15 18.22 2.90 -12.09
CA GLY A 15 19.16 3.89 -11.60
C GLY A 15 18.37 5.08 -11.08
N GLY A 16 18.19 5.13 -9.77
CA GLY A 16 17.44 6.18 -9.07
C GLY A 16 17.38 5.92 -7.58
N GLN A 17 18.55 5.73 -6.95
CA GLN A 17 18.67 5.87 -5.49
C GLN A 17 18.51 7.37 -5.16
N GLU A 18 17.27 7.82 -5.08
CA GLU A 18 16.96 9.10 -4.45
C GLU A 18 17.13 8.93 -2.94
N ALA A 19 18.14 9.62 -2.42
CA ALA A 19 18.40 9.94 -1.01
C ALA A 19 17.50 9.25 0.04
N GLY A 20 18.01 8.16 0.62
CA GLY A 20 17.79 7.82 2.02
C GLY A 20 16.36 7.85 2.55
N ARG A 21 15.39 7.21 1.87
CA ARG A 21 14.21 6.72 2.61
C ARG A 21 14.65 5.48 3.38
N HIS A 22 14.94 5.68 4.67
CA HIS A 22 15.18 4.59 5.61
C HIS A 22 14.09 3.52 5.41
N SER A 23 14.47 2.26 5.20
CA SER A 23 13.52 1.15 5.24
C SER A 23 12.93 1.12 6.66
N CYS A 24 11.80 1.78 6.83
CA CYS A 24 11.03 1.76 8.06
C CYS A 24 10.40 0.37 8.17
N LYS A 25 10.64 -0.33 9.27
CA LYS A 25 9.96 -1.59 9.53
C LYS A 25 8.51 -1.29 9.91
N VAL A 26 7.61 -1.30 8.92
CA VAL A 26 6.19 -1.04 9.12
C VAL A 26 5.51 -2.29 9.66
N ARG A 27 4.59 -2.13 10.62
CA ARG A 27 3.68 -3.19 11.10
C ARG A 27 2.28 -2.61 11.18
N ILE A 28 1.29 -3.31 10.63
CA ILE A 28 -0.10 -2.86 10.60
C ILE A 28 -0.98 -3.94 11.21
N ALA A 29 -1.74 -3.59 12.24
CA ALA A 29 -2.73 -4.47 12.85
C ALA A 29 -4.11 -3.79 12.80
N ILE A 30 -5.13 -4.52 12.35
CA ILE A 30 -6.49 -3.99 12.17
C ILE A 30 -7.51 -4.84 12.93
N GLY A 31 -8.32 -4.18 13.76
CA GLY A 31 -9.48 -4.76 14.43
C GLY A 31 -10.79 -4.43 13.72
N SER A 32 -11.90 -5.05 14.16
CA SER A 32 -13.27 -4.79 13.65
C SER A 32 -13.54 -5.14 12.17
N VAL A 33 -12.57 -5.77 11.50
CA VAL A 33 -12.65 -6.26 10.11
C VAL A 33 -12.69 -7.78 10.00
N ALA A 34 -12.55 -8.51 11.11
CA ALA A 34 -12.57 -9.97 11.19
C ALA A 34 -12.91 -10.41 12.63
N PRO A 35 -13.13 -11.73 12.90
CA PRO A 35 -13.38 -12.24 14.25
C PRO A 35 -12.23 -11.99 15.23
N THR A 36 -11.00 -11.85 14.73
CA THR A 36 -9.80 -11.53 15.52
C THR A 36 -9.02 -10.40 14.84
N VAL A 37 -8.03 -9.83 15.54
CA VAL A 37 -7.14 -8.82 14.96
C VAL A 37 -6.36 -9.43 13.79
N VAL A 38 -6.34 -8.73 12.66
CA VAL A 38 -5.58 -9.13 11.47
C VAL A 38 -4.28 -8.34 11.42
N LEU A 39 -3.15 -9.05 11.30
CA LEU A 39 -1.87 -8.45 10.95
C LEU A 39 -1.81 -8.33 9.42
N ALA A 40 -1.83 -7.11 8.91
CA ALA A 40 -1.84 -6.82 7.47
C ALA A 40 -0.41 -6.80 6.91
N GLU A 41 0.17 -7.99 6.73
CA GLU A 41 1.57 -8.18 6.33
C GLU A 41 1.82 -7.69 4.91
N ALA A 42 0.90 -7.94 3.98
CA ALA A 42 1.03 -7.51 2.59
C ALA A 42 1.02 -5.98 2.48
N ALA A 43 0.07 -5.32 3.13
CA ALA A 43 0.03 -3.85 3.16
C ALA A 43 1.28 -3.26 3.83
N ALA A 44 1.75 -3.85 4.93
CA ALA A 44 2.94 -3.40 5.64
C ALA A 44 4.22 -3.59 4.82
N ALA A 45 4.31 -4.67 4.03
CA ALA A 45 5.45 -4.93 3.16
C ALA A 45 5.57 -3.87 2.05
N VAL A 46 4.44 -3.47 1.44
CA VAL A 46 4.42 -2.39 0.43
C VAL A 46 5.01 -1.10 1.00
N LEU A 47 4.53 -0.68 2.18
CA LEU A 47 5.00 0.57 2.80
C LEU A 47 6.45 0.47 3.30
N SER A 48 6.86 -0.69 3.82
CA SER A 48 8.25 -0.92 4.26
C SER A 48 9.25 -0.84 3.10
N GLN A 49 8.79 -1.12 1.87
CA GLN A 49 9.58 -1.01 0.63
C GLN A 49 9.48 0.38 -0.02
N GLY A 50 8.79 1.35 0.61
CA GLY A 50 8.58 2.69 0.07
C GLY A 50 7.54 2.76 -1.06
N GLY A 51 6.64 1.78 -1.14
CA GLY A 51 5.53 1.79 -2.10
C GLY A 51 4.49 2.85 -1.79
N ALA A 52 3.65 3.16 -2.77
CA ALA A 52 2.63 4.19 -2.62
C ALA A 52 1.49 3.74 -1.68
N ILE A 53 0.87 4.69 -0.98
CA ILE A 53 -0.27 4.41 -0.09
C ILE A 53 -1.44 3.73 -0.80
N GLY A 54 -1.67 4.06 -2.08
CA GLY A 54 -2.70 3.41 -2.89
C GLY A 54 -2.45 1.91 -3.11
N ASP A 55 -1.19 1.52 -3.29
CA ASP A 55 -0.81 0.11 -3.45
C ASP A 55 -0.98 -0.65 -2.13
N ALA A 56 -0.65 -0.01 -1.00
CA ALA A 56 -0.85 -0.58 0.33
C ALA A 56 -2.35 -0.75 0.65
N GLN A 57 -3.19 0.22 0.26
CA GLN A 57 -4.65 0.09 0.37
C GLN A 57 -5.18 -1.07 -0.49
N ALA A 58 -4.70 -1.21 -1.72
CA ALA A 58 -5.10 -2.32 -2.59
C ALA A 58 -4.67 -3.68 -2.04
N ALA A 59 -3.48 -3.77 -1.45
CA ALA A 59 -3.02 -4.96 -0.74
C ALA A 59 -3.90 -5.28 0.46
N LEU A 60 -4.19 -4.28 1.31
CA LEU A 60 -5.04 -4.44 2.49
C LEU A 60 -6.43 -4.97 2.11
N ARG A 61 -7.05 -4.42 1.07
CA ARG A 61 -8.39 -4.86 0.61
C ARG A 61 -8.42 -6.34 0.23
N LYS A 62 -7.33 -6.89 -0.30
CA LYS A 62 -7.22 -8.32 -0.65
C LYS A 62 -6.95 -9.21 0.57
N GLU A 63 -6.39 -8.63 1.63
CA GLU A 63 -5.94 -9.34 2.83
C GLU A 63 -7.06 -9.49 3.88
N ILE A 64 -8.04 -8.57 3.87
CA ILE A 64 -9.19 -8.62 4.78
C ILE A 64 -10.45 -9.10 4.05
N ALA A 65 -11.24 -9.93 4.74
CA ALA A 65 -12.55 -10.40 4.30
C ALA A 65 -13.60 -10.10 5.39
N PRO A 66 -14.14 -8.87 5.45
CA PRO A 66 -15.00 -8.47 6.54
C PRO A 66 -16.40 -9.07 6.45
N ILE A 67 -16.98 -9.36 7.61
CA ILE A 67 -18.36 -9.82 7.72
C ILE A 67 -19.35 -8.66 7.69
N ASP A 68 -20.58 -8.95 7.29
CA ASP A 68 -21.74 -8.13 7.57
C ASP A 68 -22.22 -8.36 9.02
N ASP A 69 -22.57 -7.30 9.73
CA ASP A 69 -23.18 -7.35 11.07
C ASP A 69 -24.10 -6.12 11.23
N LEU A 70 -24.96 -6.10 12.25
CA LEU A 70 -25.83 -4.97 12.62
C LEU A 70 -25.08 -3.63 12.65
N ARG A 71 -23.80 -3.66 13.01
CA ARG A 71 -22.94 -2.48 13.10
C ARG A 71 -22.56 -1.91 11.73
N SER A 72 -22.42 -2.74 10.69
CA SER A 72 -22.08 -2.30 9.32
C SER A 72 -21.92 -3.47 8.33
N THR A 73 -21.88 -3.15 7.03
CA THR A 73 -21.58 -4.10 5.95
C THR A 73 -20.07 -4.38 5.81
N GLY A 74 -19.75 -5.52 5.21
CA GLY A 74 -18.38 -5.95 4.93
C GLY A 74 -17.69 -4.98 3.98
N ASP A 75 -18.37 -4.56 2.91
CA ASP A 75 -17.87 -3.56 1.95
C ASP A 75 -17.53 -2.23 2.63
N TYR A 76 -18.41 -1.74 3.51
CA TYR A 76 -18.16 -0.50 4.22
C TYR A 76 -16.98 -0.64 5.18
N ARG A 77 -16.87 -1.74 5.92
CA ARG A 77 -15.71 -2.03 6.79
C ARG A 77 -14.41 -2.05 5.99
N GLN A 78 -14.43 -2.68 4.82
CA GLN A 78 -13.27 -2.75 3.94
C GLN A 78 -12.85 -1.36 3.45
N GLN A 79 -13.83 -0.52 3.09
CA GLN A 79 -13.58 0.86 2.67
C GLN A 79 -13.04 1.72 3.81
N VAL A 80 -13.64 1.65 5.00
CA VAL A 80 -13.17 2.38 6.18
C VAL A 80 -11.75 1.94 6.57
N ALA A 81 -11.45 0.65 6.56
CA ALA A 81 -10.11 0.16 6.89
C ALA A 81 -9.04 0.73 5.95
N ALA A 82 -9.30 0.74 4.63
CA ALA A 82 -8.40 1.36 3.67
C ALA A 82 -8.26 2.88 3.87
N ASN A 83 -9.35 3.57 4.17
CA ASN A 83 -9.31 5.01 4.42
C ASN A 83 -8.51 5.35 5.69
N LEU A 84 -8.72 4.59 6.77
CA LEU A 84 -7.98 4.76 8.03
C LEU A 84 -6.49 4.49 7.85
N LEU A 85 -6.11 3.51 7.04
CA LEU A 85 -4.71 3.27 6.68
C LEU A 85 -4.08 4.52 6.03
N ALA A 86 -4.76 5.09 5.03
CA ALA A 86 -4.25 6.27 4.33
C ALA A 86 -4.19 7.53 5.22
N ALA A 87 -5.22 7.74 6.04
CA ALA A 87 -5.25 8.85 6.99
C ALA A 87 -4.11 8.73 8.01
N PHE A 88 -3.96 7.56 8.63
CA PHE A 88 -2.91 7.31 9.60
C PHE A 88 -1.51 7.48 8.98
N TRP A 89 -1.29 6.92 7.79
CA TRP A 89 0.00 7.02 7.11
C TRP A 89 0.40 8.48 6.87
N LYS A 90 -0.53 9.28 6.32
CA LYS A 90 -0.32 10.71 6.06
C LYS A 90 0.01 11.50 7.33
N ASP A 91 -0.57 11.15 8.47
CA ASP A 91 -0.31 11.83 9.74
C ASP A 91 1.05 11.43 10.37
N THR A 92 1.70 10.38 9.85
CA THR A 92 2.96 9.82 10.39
C THR A 92 4.17 9.93 9.47
N GLU A 93 3.99 10.36 8.22
CA GLU A 93 5.08 10.79 7.33
C GLU A 93 5.59 12.19 7.70
#